data_AF-A0A5M9MC89-F1
#
_entry.id   AF-A0A5M9MC89-F1
#
_cell.length_a   1.000
_cell.length_b   1.000
_cell.length_c   1.000
_cell.angle_alpha   90.00
_cell.angle_beta   90.00
_cell.angle_gamma   90.00
#
_symmetry.space_group_name_H-M   'P 1'
#
loop_
_entity.id
_entity.type
_entity.pdbx_description
1 polymer ?
#
loop_
_entity_poly.entity_id
_entity_poly.type
_entity_poly.pdbx_seq_one_letter_code
_entity_poly.pdbx_strand_id
1 'polypeptide(L)'
;MAAVIVEDLSKSQEAAQNASSKDRKLVDLANDTTNVHNKQPLTADHGERIRNTNQWLLPVDEDNSRLSLQEDQIIHRFDCERVPERVLYARGTGAFGNFQLLEGAEDVTYAGVLTDTSRNTPVFVRFSTV
;
A
#
# COMPACT_ATOMS: atom_id res chain seq x y z
N MET A 1 25.24 22.01 -4.81
CA MET A 1 24.77 21.08 -5.87
C MET A 1 23.83 19.98 -5.37
N ALA A 2 23.92 19.51 -4.12
CA ALA A 2 22.98 18.49 -3.59
C ALA A 2 21.54 19.00 -3.35
N ALA A 3 21.35 20.27 -3.00
CA ALA A 3 20.02 20.83 -2.70
C ALA A 3 19.11 20.94 -3.94
N VAL A 4 19.68 21.22 -5.13
CA VAL A 4 18.93 21.37 -6.38
C VAL A 4 18.36 20.02 -6.86
N ILE A 5 19.07 18.93 -6.59
CA ILE A 5 18.64 17.57 -6.98
C ILE A 5 17.47 17.10 -6.11
N VAL A 6 17.45 17.45 -4.82
CA VAL A 6 16.36 17.10 -3.90
C VAL A 6 15.07 17.86 -4.25
N GLU A 7 15.18 19.13 -4.63
CA GLU A 7 14.02 19.91 -5.10
C GLU A 7 13.43 19.35 -6.41
N ASP A 8 14.26 18.94 -7.37
CA ASP A 8 13.78 18.31 -8.62
C ASP A 8 13.15 16.92 -8.39
N LEU A 9 13.69 16.14 -7.43
CA LEU A 9 13.10 14.87 -7.01
C LEU A 9 11.73 15.07 -6.35
N SER A 10 11.57 16.10 -5.53
CA SER A 10 10.26 16.42 -4.93
C SER A 10 9.23 16.89 -5.97
N LYS A 11 9.64 17.74 -6.93
CA LYS A 11 8.76 18.20 -8.03
C LYS A 11 8.38 17.10 -9.00
N SER A 12 9.28 16.15 -9.27
CA SER A 12 8.97 14.98 -10.10
C SER A 12 8.04 14.00 -9.39
N GLN A 13 8.18 13.82 -8.07
CA GLN A 13 7.21 13.08 -7.26
C GLN A 13 5.83 13.77 -7.23
N GLU A 14 5.78 15.09 -7.08
CA GLU A 14 4.53 15.87 -7.13
C GLU A 14 3.88 15.83 -8.52
N ALA A 15 4.66 15.90 -9.60
CA ALA A 15 4.15 15.77 -10.97
C ALA A 15 3.62 14.36 -11.26
N ALA A 16 4.29 13.31 -10.76
CA ALA A 16 3.82 11.94 -10.84
C ALA A 16 2.53 11.72 -10.01
N GLN A 17 2.42 12.35 -8.83
CA GLN A 17 1.20 12.35 -8.02
C GLN A 17 0.05 13.08 -8.72
N ASN A 18 0.32 14.21 -9.37
CA ASN A 18 -0.69 14.97 -10.12
C ASN A 18 -1.18 14.23 -11.38
N ALA A 19 -0.32 13.46 -12.06
CA ALA A 19 -0.73 12.59 -13.16
C ALA A 19 -1.55 11.38 -12.66
N SER A 20 -1.15 10.82 -11.52
CA SER A 20 -1.84 9.73 -10.80
C SER A 20 -3.23 10.13 -10.27
N SER A 21 -3.43 11.41 -9.92
CA SER A 21 -4.66 11.93 -9.31
C SER A 21 -5.95 11.77 -10.14
N LYS A 22 -5.84 11.45 -11.44
CA LYS A 22 -6.99 11.28 -12.34
C LYS A 22 -7.49 9.84 -12.46
N ASP A 23 -6.71 8.86 -12.05
CA ASP A 23 -7.09 7.45 -12.21
C ASP A 23 -8.04 7.03 -11.08
N ARG A 24 -9.26 6.64 -11.46
CA ARG A 24 -10.33 6.26 -10.51
C ARG A 24 -9.87 5.22 -9.49
N LYS A 25 -8.96 4.32 -9.88
CA LYS A 25 -8.44 3.28 -8.98
C LYS A 25 -7.44 3.81 -7.95
N LEU A 26 -6.64 4.81 -8.29
CA LEU A 26 -5.70 5.42 -7.36
C LEU A 26 -6.41 6.34 -6.37
N VAL A 27 -7.48 7.02 -6.81
CA VAL A 27 -8.39 7.76 -5.92
C VAL A 27 -9.06 6.83 -4.91
N ASP A 28 -9.55 5.67 -5.36
CA ASP A 28 -10.12 4.64 -4.48
C ASP A 28 -9.09 4.14 -3.45
N LEU A 29 -7.86 3.86 -3.88
CA LEU A 29 -6.77 3.41 -3.01
C LEU A 29 -6.34 4.46 -1.98
N ALA A 30 -6.52 5.75 -2.27
CA ALA A 30 -6.13 6.83 -1.36
C ALA A 30 -6.86 6.76 -0.01
N ASN A 31 -8.07 6.19 0.04
CA ASN A 31 -8.83 6.02 1.28
C ASN A 31 -8.15 5.05 2.27
N ASP A 32 -7.43 4.05 1.76
CA ASP A 32 -6.77 3.01 2.55
C ASP A 32 -5.25 3.27 2.70
N THR A 33 -4.78 4.42 2.21
CA THR A 33 -3.34 4.76 2.23
C THR A 33 -3.02 5.65 3.42
N THR A 34 -2.21 5.14 4.34
CA THR A 34 -1.69 5.92 5.48
C THR A 34 -0.28 6.43 5.21
N ASN A 35 -0.04 7.73 5.43
CA ASN A 35 1.28 8.33 5.25
C ASN A 35 2.14 8.17 6.53
N VAL A 36 3.23 7.41 6.42
CA VAL A 36 4.14 7.08 7.53
C VAL A 36 5.01 8.27 7.98
N HIS A 37 5.20 9.28 7.12
CA HIS A 37 6.03 10.45 7.44
C HIS A 37 5.26 11.58 8.12
N ASN A 38 3.95 11.45 8.25
CA ASN A 38 3.16 12.41 9.01
C ASN A 38 3.52 12.32 10.50
N LYS A 39 3.51 13.46 11.21
CA LYS A 39 3.80 13.53 12.65
C LYS A 39 2.62 13.01 13.47
N GLN A 40 2.39 11.71 13.42
CA GLN A 40 1.41 11.01 14.24
C GLN A 40 2.11 10.28 15.39
N PRO A 41 1.50 10.21 16.59
CA PRO A 41 2.04 9.40 17.67
C PRO A 41 1.95 7.92 17.30
N LEU A 42 2.91 7.11 17.75
CA LEU A 42 2.82 5.66 17.62
C LEU A 42 1.68 5.13 18.50
N THR A 43 0.78 4.35 17.91
CA THR A 43 -0.39 3.77 18.59
C THR A 43 -0.47 2.27 18.36
N ALA A 44 -1.09 1.53 19.27
CA ALA A 44 -1.55 0.17 19.06
C ALA A 44 -2.77 0.14 18.11
N ASP A 45 -3.18 -1.04 17.61
CA ASP A 45 -4.30 -1.12 16.64
C ASP A 45 -5.64 -0.62 17.23
N HIS A 46 -5.76 -0.62 18.56
CA HIS A 46 -6.92 -0.11 19.29
C HIS A 46 -6.88 1.41 19.53
N GLY A 47 -5.86 2.11 19.01
CA GLY A 47 -5.70 3.57 19.14
C GLY A 47 -5.02 4.04 20.44
N GLU A 48 -4.58 3.12 21.30
CA GLU A 48 -3.83 3.47 22.51
C GLU A 48 -2.40 3.91 22.17
N ARG A 49 -1.94 5.00 22.77
CA ARG A 49 -0.62 5.56 22.47
C ARG A 49 0.50 4.78 23.16
N ILE A 50 1.48 4.34 22.38
CA ILE A 50 2.70 3.68 22.86
C ILE A 50 3.73 4.77 23.23
N ARG A 51 4.19 4.75 24.49
CA ARG A 51 5.11 5.79 25.02
C ARG A 51 6.59 5.43 24.88
N ASN A 52 6.93 4.15 25.00
CA ASN A 52 8.30 3.65 24.94
C ASN A 52 8.31 2.37 24.12
N THR A 53 9.16 2.31 23.08
CA THR A 53 9.31 1.16 22.19
C THR A 53 10.62 0.40 22.43
N ASN A 54 11.52 0.96 23.25
CA ASN A 54 12.87 0.45 23.44
C ASN A 54 13.02 -0.42 24.70
N GLN A 55 11.93 -0.65 25.43
CA GLN A 55 11.97 -1.38 26.70
C GLN A 55 10.74 -2.26 26.83
N TRP A 56 10.96 -3.48 27.32
CA TRP A 56 9.90 -4.40 27.74
C TRP A 56 9.36 -3.99 29.13
N LEU A 57 8.06 -4.11 29.36
CA LEU A 57 7.43 -3.97 30.66
C LEU A 57 7.80 -5.14 31.60
N LEU A 58 8.80 -4.92 32.44
CA LEU A 58 9.27 -5.95 33.38
C LEU A 58 8.37 -6.00 34.62
N PRO A 59 8.09 -7.19 35.15
CA PRO A 59 7.45 -7.31 36.45
C PRO A 59 8.35 -6.75 37.54
N VAL A 60 7.78 -5.94 38.42
CA VAL A 60 8.51 -5.29 39.53
C VAL A 60 8.48 -6.17 40.79
N ASP A 61 7.45 -6.99 40.96
CA ASP A 61 7.26 -7.93 42.07
C ASP A 61 7.13 -9.38 41.55
N GLU A 62 7.64 -10.37 42.31
CA GLU A 62 7.57 -11.81 41.96
C GLU A 62 6.13 -12.32 41.80
N ASP A 63 5.18 -11.75 42.53
CA ASP A 63 3.78 -12.19 42.55
C ASP A 63 2.94 -11.64 41.38
N ASN A 64 3.41 -10.59 40.69
CA ASN A 64 2.66 -9.88 39.64
C ASN A 64 3.35 -9.98 38.28
N SER A 65 3.77 -11.19 37.92
CA SER A 65 4.46 -11.54 36.66
C SER A 65 3.57 -11.54 35.41
N ARG A 66 2.54 -10.69 35.35
CA ARG A 66 1.68 -10.60 34.16
C ARG A 66 2.29 -9.68 33.12
N LEU A 67 2.77 -10.27 32.03
CA LEU A 67 3.08 -9.60 30.78
C LEU A 67 1.85 -8.83 30.29
N SER A 68 2.04 -7.64 29.72
CA SER A 68 0.94 -6.80 29.29
C SER A 68 0.43 -7.21 27.91
N LEU A 69 -0.90 -7.21 27.73
CA LEU A 69 -1.57 -7.57 26.46
C LEU A 69 -1.11 -6.73 25.26
N GLN A 70 -0.52 -5.56 25.52
CA GLN A 70 -0.06 -4.61 24.50
C GLN A 70 1.20 -5.10 23.78
N GLU A 71 2.05 -5.86 24.48
CA GLU A 71 3.29 -6.42 23.93
C GLU A 71 3.00 -7.65 23.05
N ASP A 72 2.06 -8.49 23.50
CA ASP A 72 1.59 -9.66 22.77
C ASP A 72 1.09 -9.27 21.37
N GLN A 73 0.40 -8.14 21.25
CA GLN A 73 -0.14 -7.68 19.97
C GLN A 73 0.94 -7.40 18.91
N ILE A 74 2.02 -6.73 19.29
CA ILE A 74 3.11 -6.37 18.37
C ILE A 74 3.81 -7.64 17.87
N ILE A 75 4.10 -8.57 18.79
CA ILE A 75 4.72 -9.86 18.46
C ILE A 75 3.79 -10.72 17.61
N HIS A 76 2.50 -10.79 17.95
CA HIS A 76 1.51 -11.52 17.17
C HIS A 76 1.40 -11.00 15.73
N ARG A 77 1.41 -9.68 15.52
CA ARG A 77 1.36 -9.11 14.18
C ARG A 77 2.58 -9.49 13.34
N PHE A 78 3.75 -9.57 13.99
CA PHE A 78 4.99 -9.99 13.35
C PHE A 78 4.99 -11.49 13.04
N ASP A 79 4.66 -12.34 14.00
CA ASP A 79 4.62 -13.80 13.82
C ASP A 79 3.60 -14.23 12.75
N CYS A 80 2.51 -13.47 12.61
CA CYS A 80 1.45 -13.70 11.63
C CYS A 80 1.52 -12.80 10.39
N GLU A 81 2.68 -12.20 10.06
CA GLU A 81 2.83 -11.38 8.85
C GLU A 81 2.77 -12.22 7.57
N ARG A 82 3.22 -13.48 7.63
CA ARG A 82 3.32 -14.36 6.46
C ARG A 82 1.98 -15.00 6.13
N VAL A 83 1.55 -14.80 4.89
CA VAL A 83 0.38 -15.46 4.28
C VAL A 83 0.89 -16.50 3.26
N PRO A 84 0.17 -17.62 3.04
CA PRO A 84 0.57 -18.60 2.05
C PRO A 84 0.78 -17.98 0.66
N GLU A 85 1.86 -18.38 0.00
CA GLU A 85 2.13 -17.98 -1.37
C GLU A 85 1.21 -18.68 -2.37
N ARG A 86 1.17 -18.17 -3.60
CA ARG A 86 0.42 -18.83 -4.69
C ARG A 86 1.09 -20.15 -5.05
N VAL A 87 0.29 -21.20 -5.30
CA VAL A 87 0.78 -22.55 -5.65
C VAL A 87 1.71 -22.56 -6.87
N LEU A 88 1.40 -21.74 -7.88
CA LEU A 88 2.26 -21.43 -9.02
C LEU A 88 2.31 -19.91 -9.19
N TYR A 89 3.31 -19.39 -9.91
CA TYR A 89 3.49 -17.95 -10.10
C TYR A 89 3.72 -17.18 -8.79
N ALA A 90 4.37 -17.81 -7.81
CA ALA A 90 4.65 -17.24 -6.49
C ALA A 90 5.47 -15.94 -6.61
N ARG A 91 6.57 -15.99 -7.38
CA ARG A 91 7.43 -14.82 -7.62
C ARG A 91 6.87 -13.94 -8.72
N GLY A 92 6.62 -12.68 -8.41
CA GLY A 92 6.15 -11.70 -9.36
C GLY A 92 6.21 -10.25 -8.87
N THR A 93 6.07 -9.32 -9.81
CA THR A 93 6.01 -7.87 -9.55
C THR A 93 4.78 -7.28 -10.24
N GLY A 94 4.25 -6.18 -9.70
CA GLY A 94 3.05 -5.53 -10.21
C GLY A 94 3.25 -4.06 -10.54
N ALA A 95 2.50 -3.56 -11.51
CA ALA A 95 2.47 -2.15 -11.89
C ALA A 95 1.03 -1.69 -12.19
N PHE A 96 0.74 -0.45 -11.80
CA PHE A 96 -0.48 0.24 -12.22
C PHE A 96 -0.28 0.88 -13.58
N GLY A 97 -1.34 0.93 -14.38
CA GLY A 97 -1.34 1.58 -15.66
C GLY A 97 -2.75 1.81 -16.17
N ASN A 98 -2.83 2.25 -17.43
CA ASN A 98 -4.06 2.64 -18.08
C ASN A 98 -4.17 1.96 -19.43
N PHE A 99 -5.35 1.42 -19.71
CA PHE A 99 -5.70 0.85 -21.01
C PHE A 99 -6.61 1.82 -21.77
N GLN A 100 -6.20 2.16 -22.99
CA GLN A 100 -6.97 2.95 -23.91
C GLN A 100 -7.11 2.21 -25.24
N LEU A 101 -8.35 2.16 -25.75
CA LEU A 101 -8.67 1.55 -27.02
C LEU A 101 -8.49 2.56 -28.16
N LEU A 102 -7.88 2.12 -29.26
CA LEU A 102 -7.67 2.97 -30.44
C LEU A 102 -8.85 2.91 -31.42
N GLU A 103 -9.41 1.72 -31.62
CA GLU A 103 -10.53 1.45 -32.53
C GLU A 103 -11.54 0.51 -31.85
N GLY A 104 -12.83 0.83 -31.99
CA GLY A 104 -13.93 0.07 -31.39
C GLY A 104 -14.16 -1.26 -32.11
N ALA A 105 -14.27 -2.36 -31.35
CA ALA A 105 -14.54 -3.70 -31.85
C ALA A 105 -16.02 -4.10 -31.65
N GLU A 106 -16.94 -3.17 -31.93
CA GLU A 106 -18.39 -3.33 -31.71
C GLU A 106 -19.02 -4.43 -32.59
N ASP A 107 -18.35 -4.79 -33.67
CA ASP A 107 -18.73 -5.84 -34.61
C ASP A 107 -18.55 -7.26 -34.05
N VAL A 108 -17.59 -7.45 -33.13
CA VAL A 108 -17.24 -8.76 -32.55
C VAL A 108 -17.51 -8.86 -31.04
N THR A 109 -17.64 -7.75 -30.31
CA THR A 109 -17.87 -7.77 -28.87
C THR A 109 -18.75 -6.63 -28.37
N TYR A 110 -19.55 -6.92 -27.34
CA TYR A 110 -20.32 -5.93 -26.58
C TYR A 110 -19.61 -5.50 -25.30
N ALA A 111 -18.34 -5.89 -25.11
CA ALA A 111 -17.58 -5.50 -23.93
C ALA A 111 -17.34 -3.99 -23.94
N GLY A 112 -17.87 -3.28 -22.93
CA GLY A 112 -17.75 -1.82 -22.80
C GLY A 112 -16.31 -1.27 -22.68
N VAL A 113 -15.30 -2.13 -22.52
CA VAL A 113 -13.87 -1.76 -22.51
C VAL A 113 -13.26 -1.80 -23.92
N LEU A 114 -13.88 -2.54 -24.84
CA LEU A 114 -13.39 -2.79 -26.20
C LEU A 114 -14.29 -2.17 -27.28
N THR A 115 -15.22 -1.30 -26.89
CA THR A 115 -16.18 -0.64 -27.78
C THR A 115 -16.01 0.88 -27.70
N ASP A 116 -15.92 1.43 -26.49
CA ASP A 116 -15.70 2.85 -26.25
C ASP A 116 -14.21 3.25 -26.33
N THR A 117 -13.83 4.01 -27.36
CA THR A 117 -12.47 4.53 -27.59
C THR A 117 -12.12 5.75 -26.73
N SER A 118 -13.11 6.42 -26.14
CA SER A 118 -12.90 7.58 -25.26
C SER A 118 -12.57 7.18 -23.82
N ARG A 119 -12.81 5.91 -23.48
CA ARG A 119 -12.67 5.38 -22.13
C ARG A 119 -11.21 5.08 -21.80
N ASN A 120 -10.70 5.73 -20.75
CA ASN A 120 -9.47 5.32 -20.08
C ASN A 120 -9.81 4.32 -18.95
N THR A 121 -9.34 3.08 -19.07
CA THR A 121 -9.61 2.01 -18.10
C THR A 121 -8.38 1.75 -17.24
N PRO A 122 -8.44 1.98 -15.91
CA PRO A 122 -7.32 1.70 -15.02
C PRO A 122 -7.10 0.19 -14.90
N VAL A 123 -5.86 -0.25 -15.04
CA VAL A 123 -5.45 -1.65 -14.97
C VAL A 123 -4.31 -1.84 -13.97
N PHE A 124 -4.28 -3.03 -13.36
CA PHE A 124 -3.16 -3.47 -12.54
C PHE A 124 -2.63 -4.77 -13.13
N VAL A 125 -1.37 -4.77 -13.56
CA VAL A 125 -0.73 -5.91 -14.21
C VAL A 125 0.26 -6.53 -13.23
N ARG A 126 0.24 -7.86 -13.13
CA ARG A 126 1.22 -8.62 -12.36
C ARG A 126 2.00 -9.56 -13.29
N PHE A 127 3.31 -9.36 -13.35
CA PHE A 127 4.25 -10.24 -14.04
C PHE A 127 4.77 -11.29 -13.08
N SER A 128 4.94 -12.54 -13.53
CA SER A 128 5.42 -13.63 -12.69
C SER A 128 6.17 -14.69 -13.48
N THR A 129 7.11 -15.38 -12.83
CA THR A 129 7.78 -16.57 -13.37
C THR A 129 6.93 -17.83 -13.14
N VAL A 130 7.14 -18.88 -13.93
CA VAL A 130 6.60 -20.23 -13.67
C VAL A 130 7.59 -21.00 -12.80
#